data_AF-A0A257MTE5-F1
#
_entry.id   AF-A0A257MTE5-F1
#
_cell.length_a   1.000
_cell.length_b   1.000
_cell.length_c   1.000
_cell.angle_alpha   90.00
_cell.angle_beta   90.00
_cell.angle_gamma   90.00
#
_symmetry.space_group_name_H-M   'P 1'
#
loop_
_entity.id
_entity.type
_entity.pdbx_description
1 polymer ?
#
loop_
_entity_poly.entity_id
_entity_poly.type
_entity_poly.pdbx_seq_one_letter_code
_entity_poly.pdbx_strand_id
1 'polypeptide(L)'
;MIKAVCNLREMKTSRELARCCGGGGGVRSGYKDLSLKMAQRRLAEVPEGVDYIVTSCPLCIRNLRDAGAGEKVIDLVDLLTMALPGEPS
;
A
#
# COMPACT_ATOMS: atom_id res chain seq x y z
N MET A 1 -16.11 0.99 9.97
CA MET A 1 -15.79 2.04 8.99
C MET A 1 -15.22 1.46 7.70
N ILE A 2 -14.01 0.89 7.66
CA ILE A 2 -13.38 0.40 6.40
C ILE A 2 -14.27 -0.59 5.63
N LYS A 3 -14.84 -1.60 6.30
CA LYS A 3 -15.77 -2.57 5.68
C LYS A 3 -17.09 -1.97 5.18
N ALA A 4 -17.43 -0.74 5.59
CA ALA A 4 -18.63 -0.06 5.11
C ALA A 4 -18.39 0.64 3.77
N VAL A 5 -17.13 0.89 3.40
CA VAL A 5 -16.76 1.63 2.18
C VAL A 5 -16.01 0.76 1.16
N CYS A 6 -15.43 -0.38 1.58
CA CYS A 6 -14.77 -1.31 0.67
C CYS A 6 -14.85 -2.77 1.13
N ASN A 7 -14.65 -3.69 0.18
CA ASN A 7 -14.43 -5.11 0.47
C ASN A 7 -12.98 -5.35 0.90
N LEU A 8 -12.70 -5.24 2.19
CA LEU A 8 -11.36 -5.38 2.74
C LEU A 8 -10.83 -6.82 2.57
N ARG A 9 -9.74 -6.96 1.80
CA ARG A 9 -8.95 -8.19 1.66
C ARG A 9 -7.57 -7.95 2.27
N GLU A 10 -7.26 -8.68 3.32
CA GLU A 10 -5.97 -8.60 4.02
C GLU A 10 -4.87 -9.28 3.21
N MET A 11 -3.64 -8.73 3.27
CA MET A 11 -2.47 -9.41 2.71
C MET A 11 -2.12 -10.68 3.49
N LYS A 12 -1.39 -11.61 2.85
CA LYS A 12 -1.01 -12.90 3.43
C LYS A 12 -0.42 -12.79 4.84
N THR A 13 0.48 -11.84 5.06
CA THR A 13 0.89 -11.45 6.42
C THR A 13 0.22 -10.13 6.80
N SER A 14 -0.40 -10.08 7.98
CA SER A 14 -1.23 -8.97 8.42
C SER A 14 -1.16 -8.81 9.94
N ARG A 15 -1.65 -7.66 10.44
CA ARG A 15 -1.63 -7.31 11.88
C ARG A 15 -0.21 -7.39 12.46
N GLU A 16 -0.01 -8.10 13.56
CA GLU A 16 1.29 -8.29 14.22
C GLU A 16 2.34 -8.95 13.32
N LEU A 17 1.92 -9.62 12.24
CA LEU A 17 2.81 -10.28 11.28
C LEU A 17 3.06 -9.44 10.02
N ALA A 18 2.47 -8.24 9.93
CA ALA A 18 2.55 -7.41 8.73
C ALA A 18 4.00 -7.03 8.41
N ARG A 19 4.39 -7.24 7.15
CA ARG A 19 5.71 -6.82 6.65
C ARG A 19 5.76 -5.35 6.28
N CYS A 20 6.88 -4.70 6.60
CA CYS A 20 7.20 -3.33 6.18
C CYS A 20 7.46 -3.27 4.66
N CYS A 21 7.14 -2.13 4.02
CA CYS A 21 7.44 -1.88 2.60
C CYS A 21 8.92 -1.61 2.32
N GLY A 22 9.73 -1.35 3.34
CA GLY A 22 11.16 -1.01 3.20
C GLY A 22 11.45 0.46 2.85
N GLY A 23 10.44 1.33 2.77
CA GLY A 23 10.60 2.73 2.37
C GLY A 23 11.15 3.67 3.47
N GLY A 24 10.93 3.34 4.74
CA GLY A 24 11.27 4.18 5.90
C GLY A 24 12.63 3.87 6.54
N GLY A 25 12.93 4.53 7.67
CA GLY A 25 14.11 4.25 8.50
C GLY A 25 15.46 4.51 7.81
N GLY A 26 15.49 5.30 6.73
CA GLY A 26 16.69 5.52 5.92
C GLY A 26 17.04 4.35 4.99
N VAL A 27 16.31 3.22 5.04
CA VAL A 27 16.63 2.01 4.26
C VAL A 27 16.57 2.28 2.77
N ARG A 28 15.55 3.00 2.30
CA ARG A 28 15.44 3.37 0.88
C ARG A 28 16.60 4.23 0.39
N SER A 29 17.09 5.14 1.23
CA SER A 29 18.19 6.06 0.87
C SER A 29 19.55 5.40 0.96
N GLY A 30 19.79 4.55 1.97
CA GLY A 30 21.08 3.88 2.19
C GLY A 30 21.24 2.54 1.47
N TYR A 31 20.13 1.84 1.21
CA TYR A 31 20.11 0.46 0.71
C TYR A 31 18.96 0.25 -0.30
N LYS A 32 19.00 0.99 -1.41
CA LYS A 32 17.92 1.03 -2.41
C LYS A 32 17.47 -0.36 -2.89
N ASP A 33 18.41 -1.25 -3.22
CA ASP A 33 18.07 -2.59 -3.73
C ASP A 33 17.38 -3.45 -2.68
N LEU A 34 17.80 -3.35 -1.41
CA LEU A 34 17.14 -4.03 -0.30
C LEU A 34 15.72 -3.49 -0.11
N SER A 35 15.57 -2.17 -0.14
CA SER A 35 14.28 -1.49 -0.03
C SER A 35 13.29 -1.97 -1.11
N LEU A 36 13.73 -2.09 -2.36
CA LEU A 36 12.91 -2.58 -3.46
C LEU A 36 12.57 -4.07 -3.32
N LYS A 37 13.53 -4.92 -2.90
CA LYS A 37 13.27 -6.36 -2.64
C LYS A 37 12.24 -6.55 -1.52
N MET A 38 12.27 -5.73 -0.47
CA MET A 38 11.28 -5.76 0.60
C MET A 38 9.89 -5.38 0.08
N ALA A 39 9.80 -4.31 -0.71
CA ALA A 39 8.56 -3.88 -1.34
C ALA A 39 7.99 -4.96 -2.28
N GLN A 40 8.82 -5.57 -3.15
CA GLN A 40 8.40 -6.68 -4.02
C GLN A 40 7.88 -7.88 -3.23
N ARG A 41 8.55 -8.23 -2.12
CA ARG A 41 8.08 -9.30 -1.24
C ARG A 41 6.73 -8.96 -0.61
N ARG A 42 6.49 -7.69 -0.27
CA ARG A 42 5.19 -7.24 0.23
C ARG A 42 4.12 -7.31 -0.85
N LEU A 43 4.43 -6.94 -2.09
CA LEU A 43 3.51 -7.01 -3.23
C LEU A 43 3.13 -8.46 -3.59
N ALA A 44 4.03 -9.42 -3.41
CA ALA A 44 3.74 -10.84 -3.60
C ALA A 44 2.73 -11.42 -2.60
N GLU A 45 2.35 -10.67 -1.56
CA GLU A 45 1.32 -11.06 -0.57
C GLU A 45 -0.06 -10.48 -0.85
N VAL A 46 -0.17 -9.65 -1.88
CA VAL A 46 -1.42 -9.01 -2.27
C VAL A 46 -2.37 -10.10 -2.78
N PRO A 47 -3.60 -10.21 -2.22
CA PRO A 47 -4.57 -11.18 -2.69
C PRO A 47 -4.94 -10.93 -4.14
N GLU A 48 -5.30 -11.99 -4.86
CA GLU A 48 -5.84 -11.86 -6.21
C GLU A 48 -7.19 -11.12 -6.20
N GLY A 49 -7.46 -10.41 -7.29
CA GLY A 49 -8.74 -9.72 -7.51
C GLY A 49 -8.95 -8.46 -6.65
N VAL A 50 -7.88 -7.83 -6.14
CA VAL A 50 -7.98 -6.53 -5.48
C VAL A 50 -7.74 -5.38 -6.46
N ASP A 51 -8.53 -4.32 -6.32
CA ASP A 51 -8.43 -3.13 -7.16
C ASP A 51 -7.29 -2.21 -6.71
N TYR A 52 -7.19 -1.99 -5.39
CA TYR A 52 -6.29 -1.03 -4.77
C TYR A 52 -5.55 -1.61 -3.56
N ILE A 53 -4.33 -1.12 -3.34
CA ILE A 53 -3.57 -1.27 -2.10
C ILE A 53 -3.65 0.05 -1.36
N VAL A 54 -4.15 0.04 -0.13
CA VAL A 54 -4.42 1.28 0.62
C VAL A 54 -3.42 1.42 1.77
N THR A 55 -2.84 2.60 1.94
CA THR A 55 -1.93 2.91 3.05
C THR A 55 -1.96 4.39 3.38
N SER A 56 -1.82 4.76 4.65
CA SER A 56 -1.68 6.15 5.10
C SER A 56 -0.23 6.63 5.19
N CYS A 57 0.73 5.82 4.71
CA CYS A 57 2.15 6.14 4.78
C CYS A 57 2.67 6.57 3.40
N PRO A 58 3.06 7.85 3.21
CA PRO A 58 3.56 8.34 1.92
C PRO A 58 4.79 7.58 1.40
N LEU A 59 5.64 7.07 2.31
CA LEU A 59 6.79 6.25 1.93
C LEU A 59 6.38 4.86 1.44
N CYS A 60 5.30 4.28 1.95
CA CYS A 60 4.74 3.04 1.41
C CYS A 60 4.20 3.27 0.00
N ILE A 61 3.44 4.35 -0.22
CA ILE A 61 2.93 4.72 -1.55
C ILE A 61 4.08 4.77 -2.55
N ARG A 62 5.09 5.61 -2.28
CA ARG A 62 6.26 5.75 -3.14
C ARG A 62 6.99 4.43 -3.37
N ASN A 63 7.34 3.71 -2.31
CA ASN A 63 8.22 2.56 -2.44
C ASN A 63 7.53 1.36 -3.10
N LEU A 64 6.24 1.14 -2.85
CA LEU A 64 5.47 0.09 -3.50
C LEU A 64 5.20 0.42 -4.98
N ARG A 65 4.98 1.71 -5.31
CA ARG A 65 4.91 2.18 -6.70
C ARG A 65 6.22 1.92 -7.44
N ASP A 66 7.35 2.33 -6.85
CA ASP A 66 8.69 2.08 -7.39
C ASP A 66 8.98 0.58 -7.59
N ALA A 67 8.37 -0.28 -6.76
CA ALA A 67 8.52 -1.74 -6.83
C ALA A 67 7.58 -2.44 -7.83
N GLY A 68 6.76 -1.69 -8.58
CA GLY A 68 5.94 -2.19 -9.68
C GLY A 68 4.45 -2.28 -9.40
N ALA A 69 3.96 -1.78 -8.25
CA ALA A 69 2.51 -1.73 -7.99
C ALA A 69 1.78 -0.67 -8.83
N GLY A 70 2.50 0.38 -9.26
CA GLY A 70 1.94 1.51 -9.99
C GLY A 70 0.84 2.25 -9.21
N GLU A 71 -0.03 2.95 -9.94
CA GLU A 71 -1.07 3.82 -9.37
C GLU A 71 -2.13 3.07 -8.54
N LYS A 72 -2.08 1.74 -8.45
CA LYS A 72 -2.95 0.95 -7.59
C LYS A 72 -2.71 1.18 -6.09
N VAL A 73 -1.57 1.77 -5.71
CA VAL A 73 -1.28 2.11 -4.31
C VAL A 73 -1.79 3.52 -4.03
N ILE A 74 -2.82 3.64 -3.21
CA ILE A 74 -3.52 4.91 -2.93
C ILE A 74 -3.47 5.25 -1.43
N ASP A 75 -3.71 6.53 -1.11
CA ASP A 75 -3.88 6.96 0.27
C ASP A 75 -5.23 6.50 0.83
N LEU A 76 -5.35 6.42 2.15
CA LEU A 76 -6.63 6.17 2.81
C LEU A 76 -7.65 7.28 2.51
N VAL A 77 -7.20 8.53 2.39
CA VAL A 77 -8.07 9.66 2.04
C VAL A 77 -8.66 9.48 0.63
N ASP A 78 -7.86 9.03 -0.34
CA ASP A 78 -8.34 8.78 -1.70
C ASP A 78 -9.47 7.75 -1.71
N LEU A 79 -9.33 6.67 -0.94
CA LEU A 79 -10.38 5.66 -0.78
C LEU A 79 -11.67 6.27 -0.21
N LEU A 80 -11.55 7.14 0.79
CA LEU A 80 -12.71 7.80 1.41
C LEU A 80 -13.39 8.74 0.42
N THR A 81 -12.64 9.54 -0.33
CA THR A 81 -13.16 10.42 -1.37
C THR A 81 -13.89 9.64 -2.46
N MET A 82 -13.37 8.48 -2.87
CA MET A 82 -14.06 7.60 -3.83
C MET A 82 -15.39 7.04 -3.30
N ALA A 83 -15.52 6.88 -1.98
CA ALA A 83 -16.71 6.31 -1.35
C ALA A 83 -17.76 7.37 -0.95
N LEU A 84 -17.37 8.63 -0.80
CA LEU A 84 -18.26 9.71 -0.39
C LEU A 84 -18.91 10.37 -1.62
N PRO A 85 -20.24 10.56 -1.64
CA PRO A 85 -20.92 11.27 -2.71
C PRO A 85 -20.62 12.78 -2.61
N GLY A 86 -19.64 13.23 -3.40
CA GLY A 86 -19.38 14.64 -3.70
C GLY A 86 -18.23 15.28 -2.94
N GLU A 87 -17.06 15.35 -3.59
CA GLU A 87 -16.35 16.61 -3.87
C GLU A 87 -15.22 16.31 -4.88
N PRO A 88 -15.30 16.82 -6.12
CA PRO A 88 -14.19 16.72 -7.06
C PRO A 88 -13.05 17.64 -6.61
N SER A 89 -11.84 17.09 -6.48
CA SER A 89 -10.58 17.85 -6.44
C SER A 89 -10.22 18.40 -7.81
#